data_AF-A0A520H0L3-F1
#
_entry.id   AF-A0A520H0L3-F1
#
_cell.length_a   1.000
_cell.length_b   1.000
_cell.length_c   1.000
_cell.angle_alpha   90.00
_cell.angle_beta   90.00
_cell.angle_gamma   90.00
#
_symmetry.space_group_name_H-M   'P 1'
#
loop_
_entity.id
_entity.type
_entity.pdbx_description
1 polymer ?
#
loop_
_entity_poly.entity_id
_entity_poly.type
_entity_poly.pdbx_seq_one_letter_code
_entity_poly.pdbx_strand_id
1 'polypeptide(L)'
;VDECFSYINELLNEAIPDLPPIIENESSENGRITQPIAHSVRAQVLVTAASPLFNGNQDMANFRDKDNVQLFNPTVSTEKWALAAEAAKAAIDACHAAGARLNVYNPVVNTFNLSDTTIIQMSIRNSVTEKWNPEVIWANTNSMATQIQALSQAFIDPTRTSNMGARSMLAPTLEIAELFYTNNGVPIEEDVNWDYAGRYTIKTATAKDRFNLQTGYKTASLHMNRENRFYADLGFDGGVWYGQGKYDDKQPWFIEGRTNQTAGKRAVSLYSATGYWSKKLVNFQNIIEAGDGGPYTIKPYPWPVIRLAEVYLLYAEALNESAGPSPEVYTWINLVRARAGLESVERSWSEHSRIKDKYLTTSGLR
;
A
#
# COMPACT_ATOMS: atom_id res chain seq x y z
N VAL A 1 -25.85 14.96 7.22
CA VAL A 1 -24.60 14.15 7.22
C VAL A 1 -23.58 14.70 8.20
N ASP A 2 -23.33 16.01 8.23
CA ASP A 2 -22.40 16.63 9.19
C ASP A 2 -22.72 16.29 10.66
N GLU A 3 -24.00 16.25 11.04
CA GLU A 3 -24.44 15.81 12.38
C GLU A 3 -23.98 14.38 12.71
N CYS A 4 -24.02 13.45 11.75
CA CYS A 4 -23.55 12.08 11.96
C CYS A 4 -22.03 12.04 12.19
N PHE A 5 -21.26 12.84 11.44
CA PHE A 5 -19.82 12.95 11.64
C PHE A 5 -19.48 13.54 13.00
N SER A 6 -20.18 14.62 13.41
CA SER A 6 -20.03 15.22 14.73
C SER A 6 -20.32 14.20 15.84
N TYR A 7 -21.42 13.46 15.74
CA TYR A 7 -21.80 12.45 16.72
C TYR A 7 -20.76 11.32 16.84
N ILE A 8 -20.25 10.81 15.71
CA ILE A 8 -19.17 9.79 15.74
C ILE A 8 -17.90 10.36 16.40
N ASN A 9 -17.52 11.59 16.06
CA ASN A 9 -16.36 12.25 16.64
C ASN A 9 -16.52 12.50 18.15
N GLU A 10 -17.71 12.90 18.61
CA GLU A 10 -18.05 13.06 20.02
C GLU A 10 -17.87 11.75 20.80
N LEU A 11 -18.47 10.65 20.31
CA LEU A 11 -18.35 9.34 20.95
C LEU A 11 -16.90 8.83 20.99
N LEU A 12 -16.12 9.06 19.93
CA LEU A 12 -14.70 8.70 19.93
C LEU A 12 -13.91 9.52 20.96
N ASN A 13 -14.17 10.83 21.07
CA ASN A 13 -13.52 11.68 22.07
C ASN A 13 -13.90 11.32 23.50
N GLU A 14 -15.15 10.92 23.73
CA GLU A 14 -15.61 10.44 25.04
C GLU A 14 -14.90 9.13 25.44
N ALA A 15 -14.72 8.20 24.49
CA ALA A 15 -14.12 6.90 24.77
C ALA A 15 -12.59 6.93 24.94
N ILE A 16 -11.88 7.79 24.20
CA ILE A 16 -10.41 7.82 24.15
C ILE A 16 -9.73 7.84 25.54
N PRO A 17 -10.13 8.71 26.49
CA PRO A 17 -9.49 8.80 27.80
C PRO A 17 -9.50 7.50 28.61
N ASP A 18 -10.53 6.66 28.41
CA ASP A 18 -10.74 5.42 29.16
C ASP A 18 -10.16 4.17 28.47
N LEU A 19 -9.65 4.32 27.25
CA LEU A 19 -8.98 3.23 26.53
C LEU A 19 -7.52 3.07 26.98
N PRO A 20 -6.98 1.85 26.98
CA PRO A 20 -5.58 1.64 27.30
C PRO A 20 -4.66 2.13 26.16
N PRO A 21 -3.48 2.68 26.46
CA PRO A 21 -2.52 3.11 25.44
C PRO A 21 -1.90 1.93 24.68
N ILE A 22 -1.69 0.81 25.38
CA ILE A 22 -1.15 -0.45 24.84
C ILE A 22 -1.90 -1.64 25.45
N ILE A 23 -1.83 -2.79 24.78
CA ILE A 23 -2.31 -4.06 25.34
C ILE A 23 -1.18 -4.72 26.11
N GLU A 24 -1.33 -4.90 27.43
CA GLU A 24 -0.29 -5.53 28.26
C GLU A 24 -0.25 -7.05 28.07
N ASN A 25 -1.42 -7.71 28.05
CA ASN A 25 -1.52 -9.15 27.82
C ASN A 25 -1.82 -9.47 26.36
N GLU A 26 -0.81 -9.26 25.51
CA GLU A 26 -0.88 -9.51 24.07
C GLU A 26 -1.32 -10.94 23.71
N SER A 27 -1.10 -11.92 24.59
CA SER A 27 -1.44 -13.33 24.33
C SER A 27 -2.94 -13.59 24.30
N SER A 28 -3.73 -12.88 25.11
CA SER A 28 -5.18 -13.08 25.20
C SER A 28 -6.01 -11.86 24.83
N GLU A 29 -5.41 -10.68 24.72
CA GLU A 29 -6.14 -9.41 24.57
C GLU A 29 -5.83 -8.65 23.29
N ASN A 30 -4.90 -9.16 22.47
CA ASN A 30 -4.61 -8.56 21.17
C ASN A 30 -5.85 -8.48 20.28
N GLY A 31 -6.11 -7.29 19.75
CA GLY A 31 -7.31 -6.96 18.97
C GLY A 31 -8.36 -6.14 19.74
N ARG A 32 -8.22 -5.96 21.06
CA ARG A 32 -9.00 -4.96 21.81
C ARG A 32 -8.65 -3.54 21.33
N ILE A 33 -9.62 -2.63 21.45
CA ILE A 33 -9.44 -1.23 21.08
C ILE A 33 -8.52 -0.53 22.09
N THR A 34 -7.60 0.27 21.56
CA THR A 34 -6.63 1.08 22.32
C THR A 34 -6.74 2.54 21.92
N GLN A 35 -6.09 3.44 22.66
CA GLN A 35 -6.04 4.87 22.31
C GLN A 35 -5.50 5.12 20.89
N PRO A 36 -4.37 4.52 20.43
CA PRO A 36 -3.92 4.66 19.04
C PRO A 36 -4.97 4.29 18.00
N ILE A 37 -5.75 3.23 18.24
CA ILE A 37 -6.82 2.79 17.34
C ILE A 37 -7.93 3.84 17.29
N ALA A 38 -8.44 4.27 18.45
CA ALA A 38 -9.54 5.23 18.51
C ALA A 38 -9.17 6.59 17.92
N HIS A 39 -7.96 7.09 18.20
CA HIS A 39 -7.46 8.31 17.58
C HIS A 39 -7.33 8.17 16.05
N SER A 40 -6.81 7.03 15.57
CA SER A 40 -6.65 6.82 14.12
C SER A 40 -7.98 6.71 13.38
N VAL A 41 -8.98 6.03 13.97
CA VAL A 41 -10.36 6.00 13.44
C VAL A 41 -10.95 7.41 13.42
N ARG A 42 -10.76 8.20 14.50
CA ARG A 42 -11.21 9.59 14.55
C ARG A 42 -10.58 10.43 13.43
N ALA A 43 -9.30 10.25 13.16
CA ALA A 43 -8.62 10.92 12.05
C ALA A 43 -9.23 10.55 10.69
N GLN A 44 -9.46 9.26 10.41
CA GLN A 44 -10.13 8.81 9.17
C GLN A 44 -11.52 9.42 9.00
N VAL A 45 -12.31 9.46 10.09
CA VAL A 45 -13.67 10.02 10.09
C VAL A 45 -13.63 11.51 9.75
N LEU A 46 -12.74 12.29 10.37
CA LEU A 46 -12.65 13.73 10.16
C LEU A 46 -12.06 14.11 8.81
N VAL A 47 -11.05 13.38 8.31
CA VAL A 47 -10.55 13.55 6.93
C VAL A 47 -11.66 13.23 5.92
N THR A 48 -12.44 12.17 6.15
CA THR A 48 -13.60 11.85 5.30
C THR A 48 -14.62 12.99 5.33
N ALA A 49 -14.95 13.53 6.50
CA ALA A 49 -15.88 14.65 6.64
C ALA A 49 -15.38 15.94 5.96
N ALA A 50 -14.06 16.16 5.91
CA ALA A 50 -13.42 17.30 5.27
C ALA A 50 -13.24 17.13 3.75
N SER A 51 -13.32 15.90 3.24
CA SER A 51 -13.10 15.57 1.83
C SER A 51 -14.18 16.16 0.91
N PRO A 52 -13.89 16.41 -0.38
CA PRO A 52 -14.78 17.13 -1.30
C PRO A 52 -16.21 16.57 -1.41
N LEU A 53 -16.38 15.25 -1.24
CA LEU A 53 -17.69 14.61 -1.27
C LEU A 53 -18.64 15.14 -0.18
N PHE A 54 -18.11 15.52 0.99
CA PHE A 54 -18.87 15.95 2.17
C PHE A 54 -18.63 17.42 2.55
N ASN A 55 -17.73 18.11 1.84
CA ASN A 55 -17.30 19.46 2.16
C ASN A 55 -17.25 20.33 0.90
N GLY A 56 -18.41 20.80 0.42
CA GLY A 56 -18.49 21.65 -0.78
C GLY A 56 -19.07 20.97 -2.02
N ASN A 57 -19.68 19.79 -1.90
CA ASN A 57 -20.16 19.04 -3.04
C ASN A 57 -21.42 19.66 -3.67
N GLN A 58 -21.24 20.31 -4.82
CA GLN A 58 -22.32 20.94 -5.57
C GLN A 58 -23.29 19.95 -6.23
N ASP A 59 -22.82 18.74 -6.59
CA ASP A 59 -23.68 17.72 -7.22
C ASP A 59 -24.78 17.25 -6.26
N MET A 60 -24.53 17.36 -4.95
CA MET A 60 -25.46 16.97 -3.88
C MET A 60 -26.20 18.17 -3.27
N ALA A 61 -26.07 19.38 -3.83
CA ALA A 61 -26.65 20.60 -3.23
C ALA A 61 -28.17 20.53 -3.06
N ASN A 62 -28.87 19.83 -3.96
CA ASN A 62 -30.32 19.66 -3.93
C ASN A 62 -30.78 18.35 -3.26
N PHE A 63 -29.85 17.55 -2.71
CA PHE A 63 -30.18 16.29 -2.06
C PHE A 63 -30.73 16.53 -0.64
N ARG A 64 -32.02 16.26 -0.48
CA ARG A 64 -32.79 16.51 0.75
C ARG A 64 -33.50 15.25 1.22
N ASP A 65 -33.79 15.18 2.51
CA ASP A 65 -34.66 14.13 3.04
C ASP A 65 -36.15 14.46 2.87
N LYS A 66 -37.01 13.57 3.40
CA LYS A 66 -38.48 13.72 3.39
C LYS A 66 -38.98 14.94 4.17
N ASP A 67 -38.17 15.48 5.08
CA ASP A 67 -38.49 16.63 5.91
C ASP A 67 -37.86 17.93 5.34
N ASN A 68 -37.37 17.86 4.09
CA ASN A 68 -36.75 18.93 3.31
C ASN A 68 -35.41 19.46 3.89
N VAL A 69 -34.78 18.70 4.80
CA VAL A 69 -33.48 19.02 5.38
C VAL A 69 -32.39 18.75 4.34
N GLN A 70 -31.47 19.70 4.19
CA GLN A 70 -30.31 19.54 3.31
C GLN A 70 -29.31 18.54 3.93
N LEU A 71 -29.00 17.46 3.21
CA LEU A 71 -28.21 16.37 3.78
C LEU A 71 -26.70 16.56 3.62
N PHE A 72 -26.26 17.16 2.51
CA PHE A 72 -24.85 17.42 2.19
C PHE A 72 -24.58 18.92 2.19
N ASN A 73 -23.44 19.32 2.75
CA ASN A 73 -23.02 20.71 2.79
C ASN A 73 -22.43 21.12 1.41
N PRO A 74 -23.07 22.05 0.67
CA PRO A 74 -22.56 22.51 -0.62
C PRO A 74 -21.45 23.55 -0.47
N THR A 75 -21.17 24.04 0.74
CA THR A 75 -20.17 25.09 0.98
C THR A 75 -18.90 24.46 1.55
N VAL A 76 -17.75 24.81 0.97
CA VAL A 76 -16.44 24.38 1.47
C VAL A 76 -16.17 25.05 2.82
N SER A 77 -15.70 24.27 3.79
CA SER A 77 -15.19 24.73 5.09
C SER A 77 -13.75 24.28 5.29
N THR A 78 -12.86 25.26 5.48
CA THR A 78 -11.44 25.04 5.79
C THR A 78 -11.24 24.54 7.22
N GLU A 79 -12.17 24.83 8.12
CA GLU A 79 -12.15 24.42 9.52
C GLU A 79 -12.26 22.89 9.66
N LYS A 80 -12.99 22.23 8.76
CA LYS A 80 -13.05 20.75 8.73
C LYS A 80 -11.67 20.14 8.50
N TRP A 81 -10.85 20.73 7.61
CA TRP A 81 -9.48 20.27 7.38
C TRP A 81 -8.56 20.56 8.56
N ALA A 82 -8.70 21.72 9.20
CA ALA A 82 -7.93 22.04 10.41
C ALA A 82 -8.21 21.03 11.55
N LEU A 83 -9.50 20.73 11.80
CA LEU A 83 -9.90 19.73 12.80
C LEU A 83 -9.40 18.32 12.45
N ALA A 84 -9.42 17.96 11.16
CA ALA A 84 -8.87 16.69 10.67
C ALA A 84 -7.35 16.61 10.88
N ALA A 85 -6.62 17.70 10.64
CA ALA A 85 -5.18 17.78 10.86
C ALA A 85 -4.82 17.62 12.35
N GLU A 86 -5.55 18.28 13.24
CA GLU A 86 -5.38 18.10 14.69
C GLU A 86 -5.63 16.66 15.14
N ALA A 87 -6.70 16.02 14.66
CA ALA A 87 -7.02 14.64 14.99
C ALA A 87 -5.98 13.65 14.46
N ALA A 88 -5.50 13.84 13.23
CA ALA A 88 -4.46 13.01 12.64
C ALA A 88 -3.12 13.18 13.38
N LYS A 89 -2.76 14.40 13.80
CA LYS A 89 -1.57 14.63 14.63
C LYS A 89 -1.66 13.93 15.98
N ALA A 90 -2.80 14.02 16.66
CA ALA A 90 -3.04 13.29 17.91
C ALA A 90 -2.95 11.77 17.73
N ALA A 91 -3.42 11.24 16.60
CA ALA A 91 -3.28 9.83 16.26
C ALA A 91 -1.82 9.41 16.08
N ILE A 92 -1.02 10.22 15.37
CA ILE A 92 0.43 9.98 15.24
C ILE A 92 1.11 9.93 16.61
N ASP A 93 0.82 10.91 17.46
CA ASP A 93 1.43 11.03 18.79
C ASP A 93 1.08 9.82 19.66
N ALA A 94 -0.19 9.40 19.67
CA ALA A 94 -0.63 8.20 20.37
C ALA A 94 0.04 6.93 19.83
N CYS A 95 0.15 6.79 18.50
CA CYS A 95 0.81 5.65 17.87
C CYS A 95 2.31 5.57 18.26
N HIS A 96 3.02 6.70 18.22
CA HIS A 96 4.44 6.75 18.60
C HIS A 96 4.65 6.49 20.09
N ALA A 97 3.79 7.04 20.96
CA ALA A 97 3.83 6.76 22.39
C ALA A 97 3.62 5.25 22.69
N ALA A 98 2.82 4.57 21.87
CA ALA A 98 2.63 3.12 21.91
C ALA A 98 3.76 2.30 21.23
N GLY A 99 4.79 2.96 20.71
CA GLY A 99 5.95 2.30 20.08
C GLY A 99 5.78 1.88 18.62
N ALA A 100 4.68 2.31 17.97
CA ALA A 100 4.45 2.05 16.55
C ALA A 100 5.48 2.76 15.68
N ARG A 101 5.91 2.10 14.61
CA ARG A 101 6.92 2.60 13.66
C ARG A 101 6.73 1.96 12.29
N LEU A 102 7.19 2.64 11.24
CA LEU A 102 7.17 2.08 9.90
C LEU A 102 7.95 0.75 9.88
N ASN A 103 7.38 -0.25 9.20
CA ASN A 103 7.95 -1.57 9.17
C ASN A 103 9.24 -1.57 8.33
N VAL A 104 10.30 -2.13 8.90
CA VAL A 104 11.57 -2.42 8.24
C VAL A 104 11.82 -3.91 8.39
N TYR A 105 11.99 -4.59 7.26
CA TYR A 105 12.23 -6.02 7.25
C TYR A 105 13.62 -6.33 7.81
N ASN A 106 13.65 -7.12 8.87
CA ASN A 106 14.86 -7.58 9.51
C ASN A 106 14.76 -9.10 9.78
N PRO A 107 15.31 -9.97 8.92
CA PRO A 107 15.21 -11.41 9.10
C PRO A 107 16.00 -11.87 10.33
N VAL A 108 15.32 -12.54 11.28
CA VAL A 108 15.91 -13.03 12.54
C VAL A 108 17.05 -14.03 12.32
N VAL A 109 16.98 -14.83 11.25
CA VAL A 109 18.04 -15.73 10.80
C VAL A 109 18.38 -15.36 9.37
N ASN A 110 19.49 -14.65 9.19
CA ASN A 110 19.93 -14.22 7.87
C ASN A 110 20.90 -15.26 7.29
N THR A 111 20.37 -16.37 6.77
CA THR A 111 21.18 -17.41 6.11
C THR A 111 21.80 -16.88 4.81
N PHE A 112 21.23 -15.82 4.21
CA PHE A 112 21.67 -15.23 2.95
C PHE A 112 21.89 -13.72 3.12
N ASN A 113 22.90 -13.17 2.43
CA ASN A 113 23.12 -11.73 2.41
C ASN A 113 22.24 -11.08 1.33
N LEU A 114 21.06 -10.60 1.73
CA LEU A 114 20.08 -9.96 0.85
C LEU A 114 20.52 -8.57 0.40
N SER A 115 20.16 -8.19 -0.81
CA SER A 115 20.32 -6.84 -1.34
C SER A 115 19.42 -5.82 -0.64
N ASP A 116 19.87 -4.55 -0.59
CA ASP A 116 19.07 -3.43 -0.09
C ASP A 116 17.72 -3.33 -0.82
N THR A 117 17.70 -3.57 -2.14
CA THR A 117 16.48 -3.62 -2.95
C THR A 117 15.48 -4.63 -2.40
N THR A 118 15.93 -5.85 -2.07
CA THR A 118 15.06 -6.89 -1.51
C THR A 118 14.62 -6.53 -0.09
N ILE A 119 15.51 -5.98 0.75
CA ILE A 119 15.14 -5.51 2.09
C ILE A 119 14.05 -4.43 2.03
N ILE A 120 14.17 -3.45 1.13
CA ILE A 120 13.16 -2.38 0.95
C ILE A 120 11.83 -2.98 0.49
N GLN A 121 11.84 -3.83 -0.54
CA GLN A 121 10.61 -4.46 -1.05
C GLN A 121 9.92 -5.32 0.01
N MET A 122 10.70 -6.03 0.82
CA MET A 122 10.17 -6.81 1.92
C MET A 122 9.68 -5.94 3.07
N SER A 123 10.29 -4.79 3.32
CA SER A 123 9.79 -3.82 4.30
C SER A 123 8.38 -3.33 3.95
N ILE A 124 8.13 -3.11 2.65
CA ILE A 124 6.81 -2.72 2.11
C ILE A 124 5.82 -3.89 2.20
N ARG A 125 6.17 -5.07 1.70
CA ARG A 125 5.23 -6.21 1.66
C ARG A 125 4.90 -6.75 3.06
N ASN A 126 5.87 -6.81 3.97
CA ASN A 126 5.66 -7.27 5.34
C ASN A 126 4.91 -6.26 6.21
N SER A 127 4.85 -4.98 5.82
CA SER A 127 3.99 -4.02 6.54
C SER A 127 2.51 -4.40 6.47
N VAL A 128 2.13 -5.19 5.46
CA VAL A 128 0.78 -5.76 5.29
C VAL A 128 0.72 -7.21 5.78
N THR A 129 1.71 -8.02 5.42
CA THR A 129 1.60 -9.49 5.49
C THR A 129 2.25 -10.13 6.70
N GLU A 130 3.08 -9.41 7.46
CA GLU A 130 3.65 -9.93 8.70
C GLU A 130 2.73 -9.63 9.88
N LYS A 131 2.41 -10.68 10.63
CA LYS A 131 1.50 -10.63 11.76
C LYS A 131 2.12 -9.76 12.86
N TRP A 132 1.34 -8.81 13.39
CA TRP A 132 1.77 -7.93 14.50
C TRP A 132 3.07 -7.16 14.21
N ASN A 133 3.32 -6.80 12.95
CA ASN A 133 4.43 -5.91 12.62
C ASN A 133 4.20 -4.52 13.24
N PRO A 134 5.27 -3.76 13.54
CA PRO A 134 5.15 -2.54 14.33
C PRO A 134 4.45 -1.37 13.62
N GLU A 135 4.08 -1.53 12.34
CA GLU A 135 3.34 -0.53 11.57
C GLU A 135 1.82 -0.70 11.72
N VAL A 136 1.34 -1.88 12.15
CA VAL A 136 -0.10 -2.16 12.26
C VAL A 136 -0.65 -1.52 13.53
N ILE A 137 -1.60 -0.60 13.36
CA ILE A 137 -2.29 0.08 14.46
C ILE A 137 -3.55 -0.70 14.84
N TRP A 138 -4.34 -1.11 13.83
CA TRP A 138 -5.51 -1.95 14.04
C TRP A 138 -5.52 -3.13 13.09
N ALA A 139 -5.59 -4.34 13.65
CA ALA A 139 -5.77 -5.57 12.90
C ALA A 139 -7.15 -6.17 13.19
N ASN A 140 -7.87 -6.57 12.14
CA ASN A 140 -9.13 -7.30 12.28
C ASN A 140 -8.84 -8.80 12.50
N THR A 141 -8.93 -9.24 13.74
CA THR A 141 -8.67 -10.64 14.14
C THR A 141 -9.75 -11.63 13.66
N ASN A 142 -10.92 -11.15 13.24
CA ASN A 142 -11.97 -11.96 12.64
C ASN A 142 -11.88 -12.05 11.11
N SER A 143 -10.97 -11.29 10.49
CA SER A 143 -10.74 -11.30 9.04
C SER A 143 -9.31 -11.74 8.75
N MET A 144 -9.11 -13.05 8.61
CA MET A 144 -7.82 -13.62 8.28
C MET A 144 -7.61 -13.61 6.77
N ALA A 145 -6.53 -13.00 6.31
CA ALA A 145 -6.14 -13.01 4.90
C ALA A 145 -5.69 -14.43 4.51
N THR A 146 -6.63 -15.30 4.15
CA THR A 146 -6.33 -16.64 3.64
C THR A 146 -6.65 -16.70 2.15
N GLN A 147 -7.94 -16.67 1.81
CA GLN A 147 -8.41 -16.78 0.44
C GLN A 147 -7.83 -15.69 -0.48
N ILE A 148 -7.73 -14.46 0.01
CA ILE A 148 -7.18 -13.35 -0.79
C ILE A 148 -5.74 -13.63 -1.24
N GLN A 149 -4.91 -14.28 -0.41
CA GLN A 149 -3.55 -14.64 -0.80
C GLN A 149 -3.55 -15.69 -1.92
N ALA A 150 -4.47 -16.65 -1.89
CA ALA A 150 -4.62 -17.65 -2.95
C ALA A 150 -5.08 -17.00 -4.26
N LEU A 151 -6.01 -16.04 -4.19
CA LEU A 151 -6.46 -15.26 -5.33
C LEU A 151 -5.33 -14.40 -5.92
N SER A 152 -4.45 -13.85 -5.10
CA SER A 152 -3.33 -13.01 -5.55
C SER A 152 -2.09 -13.79 -6.01
N GLN A 153 -1.96 -15.06 -5.65
CA GLN A 153 -0.76 -15.86 -5.94
C GLN A 153 -0.62 -16.15 -7.43
N ALA A 154 0.50 -15.73 -8.03
CA ALA A 154 0.91 -16.17 -9.36
C ALA A 154 1.38 -17.63 -9.32
N PHE A 155 1.19 -18.37 -10.41
CA PHE A 155 1.83 -19.68 -10.52
C PHE A 155 3.30 -19.49 -10.91
N ILE A 156 4.22 -19.77 -9.99
CA ILE A 156 5.64 -19.43 -10.14
C ILE A 156 6.56 -20.66 -10.21
N ASP A 157 6.07 -21.84 -9.85
CA ASP A 157 6.84 -23.08 -9.86
C ASP A 157 6.42 -23.96 -11.04
N PRO A 158 7.29 -24.12 -12.08
CA PRO A 158 7.01 -24.94 -13.25
C PRO A 158 6.97 -26.45 -12.95
N THR A 159 7.41 -26.88 -11.77
CA THR A 159 7.32 -28.28 -11.34
C THR A 159 5.99 -28.62 -10.66
N ARG A 160 5.16 -27.60 -10.37
CA ARG A 160 3.89 -27.71 -9.62
C ARG A 160 2.70 -27.34 -10.49
N THR A 161 2.66 -27.87 -11.71
CA THR A 161 1.63 -27.54 -12.72
C THR A 161 0.24 -28.07 -12.37
N SER A 162 0.14 -29.17 -11.62
CA SER A 162 -1.14 -29.73 -11.14
C SER A 162 -1.64 -29.11 -9.84
N ASN A 163 -0.90 -28.17 -9.23
CA ASN A 163 -1.38 -27.41 -8.08
C ASN A 163 -2.53 -26.50 -8.49
N MET A 164 -3.64 -26.63 -7.77
CA MET A 164 -4.83 -25.80 -7.98
C MET A 164 -5.07 -24.85 -6.80
N GLY A 165 -4.35 -24.96 -5.69
CA GLY A 165 -4.54 -24.15 -4.48
C GLY A 165 -4.26 -22.66 -4.70
N ALA A 166 -3.18 -22.33 -5.41
CA ALA A 166 -2.99 -20.99 -5.96
C ALA A 166 -4.03 -20.74 -7.07
N ARG A 167 -4.60 -19.53 -7.13
CA ARG A 167 -5.73 -19.23 -8.04
C ARG A 167 -5.40 -18.20 -9.10
N SER A 168 -4.51 -17.25 -8.82
CA SER A 168 -4.08 -16.24 -9.79
C SER A 168 -5.19 -15.30 -10.31
N MET A 169 -6.28 -15.12 -9.57
CA MET A 169 -7.51 -14.44 -10.03
C MET A 169 -7.57 -12.95 -9.71
N LEU A 170 -6.86 -12.48 -8.68
CA LEU A 170 -6.86 -11.06 -8.32
C LEU A 170 -5.84 -10.31 -9.17
N ALA A 171 -6.35 -9.61 -10.17
CA ALA A 171 -5.59 -9.06 -11.28
C ALA A 171 -5.67 -7.52 -11.29
N PRO A 172 -4.67 -6.81 -10.72
CA PRO A 172 -4.57 -5.35 -10.81
C PRO A 172 -4.66 -4.86 -12.26
N THR A 173 -5.28 -3.70 -12.47
CA THR A 173 -5.42 -3.16 -13.82
C THR A 173 -4.13 -2.47 -14.28
N LEU A 174 -4.06 -2.16 -15.58
CA LEU A 174 -2.92 -1.43 -16.14
C LEU A 174 -2.81 -0.02 -15.55
N GLU A 175 -3.95 0.61 -15.24
CA GLU A 175 -4.01 1.92 -14.58
C GLU A 175 -3.31 1.88 -13.22
N ILE A 176 -3.53 0.83 -12.41
CA ILE A 176 -2.81 0.66 -11.14
C ILE A 176 -1.29 0.53 -11.37
N ALA A 177 -0.87 -0.18 -12.42
CA ALA A 177 0.55 -0.30 -12.77
C ALA A 177 1.18 1.03 -13.22
N GLU A 178 0.41 1.93 -13.82
CA GLU A 178 0.85 3.27 -14.23
C GLU A 178 0.92 4.27 -13.06
N LEU A 179 0.10 4.11 -12.01
CA LEU A 179 0.10 5.02 -10.85
C LEU A 179 1.37 4.99 -10.00
N PHE A 180 2.14 3.90 -10.02
CA PHE A 180 3.43 3.86 -9.32
C PHE A 180 4.42 4.85 -9.94
N TYR A 181 5.33 5.38 -9.15
CA TYR A 181 6.35 6.28 -9.66
C TYR A 181 7.41 5.56 -10.51
N THR A 182 8.21 6.35 -11.20
CA THR A 182 9.53 5.89 -11.67
C THR A 182 10.46 5.67 -10.47
N ASN A 183 11.64 5.13 -10.71
CA ASN A 183 12.67 5.01 -9.68
C ASN A 183 13.18 6.37 -9.16
N ASN A 184 12.86 7.48 -9.83
CA ASN A 184 13.17 8.85 -9.38
C ASN A 184 12.10 9.41 -8.43
N GLY A 185 11.00 8.69 -8.21
CA GLY A 185 9.99 9.04 -7.20
C GLY A 185 9.01 10.14 -7.62
N VAL A 186 8.78 10.30 -8.93
CA VAL A 186 7.73 11.14 -9.54
C VAL A 186 6.85 10.28 -10.47
N PRO A 187 5.61 10.70 -10.79
CA PRO A 187 4.74 10.01 -11.75
C PRO A 187 5.43 9.76 -13.11
N ILE A 188 5.06 8.67 -13.78
CA ILE A 188 5.72 8.24 -15.04
C ILE A 188 5.60 9.26 -16.17
N GLU A 189 4.52 10.04 -16.17
CA GLU A 189 4.23 11.12 -17.10
C GLU A 189 4.96 12.41 -16.74
N GLU A 190 5.31 12.61 -15.46
CA GLU A 190 6.03 13.78 -14.97
C GLU A 190 7.55 13.60 -15.08
N ASP A 191 8.08 12.39 -15.14
CA ASP A 191 9.52 12.15 -15.19
C ASP A 191 10.12 12.54 -16.56
N VAL A 192 11.10 13.47 -16.55
CA VAL A 192 11.83 13.90 -17.75
C VAL A 192 12.90 12.90 -18.20
N ASN A 193 13.33 12.00 -17.30
CA ASN A 193 14.37 10.99 -17.54
C ASN A 193 13.78 9.62 -17.90
N TRP A 194 12.46 9.45 -17.84
CA TRP A 194 11.78 8.19 -18.15
C TRP A 194 10.99 8.27 -19.46
N ASP A 195 11.09 7.23 -20.29
CA ASP A 195 10.50 7.20 -21.64
C ASP A 195 9.00 6.87 -21.60
N TYR A 196 8.18 7.88 -21.31
CA TYR A 196 6.72 7.74 -21.23
C TYR A 196 6.08 7.32 -22.57
N ALA A 197 6.58 7.85 -23.69
CA ALA A 197 6.05 7.53 -25.01
C ALA A 197 6.34 6.07 -25.42
N GLY A 198 7.53 5.56 -25.08
CA GLY A 198 7.96 4.20 -25.38
C GLY A 198 7.61 3.15 -24.33
N ARG A 199 6.81 3.47 -23.31
CA ARG A 199 6.57 2.56 -22.16
C ARG A 199 6.01 1.18 -22.51
N TYR A 200 5.29 1.05 -23.62
CA TYR A 200 4.75 -0.24 -24.08
C TYR A 200 5.67 -1.00 -25.05
N THR A 201 6.85 -0.44 -25.36
CA THR A 201 7.84 -1.14 -26.17
C THR A 201 8.45 -2.31 -25.39
N ILE A 202 8.87 -3.35 -26.11
CA ILE A 202 9.53 -4.51 -25.52
C ILE A 202 11.02 -4.22 -25.35
N LYS A 203 11.52 -4.40 -24.13
CA LYS A 203 12.94 -4.31 -23.78
C LYS A 203 13.43 -5.60 -23.14
N THR A 204 14.74 -5.82 -23.22
CA THR A 204 15.40 -6.98 -22.59
C THR A 204 16.00 -6.54 -21.27
N ALA A 205 15.63 -7.20 -20.17
CA ALA A 205 16.21 -6.95 -18.86
C ALA A 205 17.69 -7.32 -18.83
N THR A 206 18.48 -6.52 -18.13
CA THR A 206 19.94 -6.63 -18.04
C THR A 206 20.38 -7.05 -16.63
N ALA A 207 21.69 -7.15 -16.40
CA ALA A 207 22.23 -7.44 -15.07
C ALA A 207 21.94 -6.33 -14.03
N LYS A 208 21.64 -5.10 -14.48
CA LYS A 208 21.24 -4.00 -13.58
C LYS A 208 19.85 -4.22 -12.99
N ASP A 209 19.01 -4.99 -13.69
CA ASP A 209 17.60 -5.22 -13.34
C ASP A 209 17.39 -6.44 -12.43
N ARG A 210 18.47 -7.20 -12.13
CA ARG A 210 18.43 -8.58 -11.58
C ARG A 210 17.62 -8.80 -10.29
N PHE A 211 17.41 -7.76 -9.48
CA PHE A 211 16.62 -7.86 -8.24
C PHE A 211 15.12 -7.60 -8.44
N ASN A 212 14.75 -7.10 -9.63
CA ASN A 212 13.39 -6.71 -9.99
C ASN A 212 12.85 -7.55 -11.15
N LEU A 213 13.72 -7.91 -12.10
CA LEU A 213 13.39 -8.63 -13.32
C LEU A 213 14.38 -9.77 -13.60
N GLN A 214 13.91 -10.80 -14.31
CA GLN A 214 14.75 -11.87 -14.82
C GLN A 214 15.72 -11.34 -15.88
N THR A 215 17.03 -11.41 -15.61
CA THR A 215 18.05 -11.01 -16.58
C THR A 215 17.92 -11.80 -17.89
N GLY A 216 17.98 -11.11 -19.03
CA GLY A 216 17.81 -11.67 -20.37
C GLY A 216 16.34 -11.84 -20.80
N TYR A 217 15.38 -11.66 -19.90
CA TYR A 217 13.97 -11.77 -20.23
C TYR A 217 13.47 -10.52 -20.93
N LYS A 218 12.60 -10.71 -21.93
CA LYS A 218 11.96 -9.60 -22.66
C LYS A 218 10.66 -9.24 -21.96
N THR A 219 10.42 -7.97 -21.64
CA THR A 219 9.13 -7.50 -21.06
C THR A 219 8.84 -6.07 -21.51
N ALA A 220 7.67 -5.53 -21.15
CA ALA A 220 7.32 -4.14 -21.45
C ALA A 220 8.26 -3.16 -20.71
N SER A 221 8.64 -2.06 -21.37
CA SER A 221 9.48 -1.01 -20.77
C SER A 221 8.81 -0.37 -19.53
N LEU A 222 7.49 -0.43 -19.41
CA LEU A 222 6.71 0.01 -18.25
C LEU A 222 7.14 -0.67 -16.94
N HIS A 223 7.68 -1.89 -17.02
CA HIS A 223 8.12 -2.66 -15.86
C HIS A 223 9.55 -2.32 -15.41
N MET A 224 10.25 -1.44 -16.13
CA MET A 224 11.65 -1.11 -15.89
C MET A 224 11.80 0.26 -15.23
N ASN A 225 12.83 0.41 -14.40
CA ASN A 225 13.17 1.66 -13.71
C ASN A 225 11.97 2.27 -12.96
N ARG A 226 11.24 1.42 -12.24
CA ARG A 226 10.14 1.81 -11.35
C ARG A 226 10.62 1.88 -9.91
N GLU A 227 9.83 2.49 -9.06
CA GLU A 227 10.12 2.50 -7.62
C GLU A 227 9.95 1.12 -6.96
N ASN A 228 10.52 0.92 -5.77
CA ASN A 228 10.44 -0.38 -5.08
C ASN A 228 9.01 -0.79 -4.71
N ARG A 229 8.08 0.15 -4.50
CA ARG A 229 6.66 -0.17 -4.25
C ARG A 229 6.03 -0.90 -5.43
N PHE A 230 6.40 -0.57 -6.68
CA PHE A 230 5.95 -1.28 -7.87
C PHE A 230 6.36 -2.76 -7.82
N TYR A 231 7.63 -3.05 -7.54
CA TYR A 231 8.18 -4.41 -7.50
C TYR A 231 7.76 -5.20 -6.25
N ALA A 232 7.48 -4.53 -5.14
CA ALA A 232 6.97 -5.14 -3.92
C ALA A 232 5.50 -5.55 -4.04
N ASP A 233 4.67 -4.67 -4.62
CA ASP A 233 3.22 -4.78 -4.57
C ASP A 233 2.62 -5.47 -5.81
N LEU A 234 3.26 -5.38 -6.98
CA LEU A 234 2.80 -5.98 -8.23
C LEU A 234 3.68 -7.16 -8.67
N GLY A 235 3.02 -8.21 -9.15
CA GLY A 235 3.63 -9.22 -10.01
C GLY A 235 3.28 -8.94 -11.47
N PHE A 236 4.19 -9.22 -12.40
CA PHE A 236 4.06 -8.99 -13.84
C PHE A 236 5.01 -9.91 -14.62
N ASP A 237 4.80 -10.07 -15.93
CA ASP A 237 5.64 -10.91 -16.81
C ASP A 237 7.12 -10.50 -16.77
N GLY A 238 7.99 -11.45 -16.41
CA GLY A 238 9.44 -11.27 -16.22
C GLY A 238 9.85 -10.71 -14.85
N GLY A 239 8.90 -10.41 -13.97
CA GLY A 239 9.15 -9.87 -12.64
C GLY A 239 9.60 -10.92 -11.62
N VAL A 240 10.40 -10.46 -10.64
CA VAL A 240 10.87 -11.28 -9.51
C VAL A 240 9.75 -11.55 -8.51
N TRP A 241 9.63 -12.80 -8.05
CA TRP A 241 8.81 -13.22 -6.92
C TRP A 241 9.67 -13.83 -5.81
N TYR A 242 10.05 -13.00 -4.85
CA TYR A 242 10.89 -13.41 -3.71
C TYR A 242 10.11 -14.22 -2.67
N GLY A 243 10.76 -15.25 -2.10
CA GLY A 243 10.24 -16.13 -1.07
C GLY A 243 9.80 -17.50 -1.58
N GLN A 244 8.87 -18.13 -0.86
CA GLN A 244 8.26 -19.43 -1.17
C GLN A 244 9.30 -20.53 -1.36
N GLY A 245 10.13 -20.73 -0.34
CA GLY A 245 11.24 -21.69 -0.36
C GLY A 245 12.51 -21.18 -1.06
N LYS A 246 12.46 -20.03 -1.76
CA LYS A 246 13.64 -19.37 -2.34
C LYS A 246 13.93 -18.06 -1.63
N TYR A 247 14.84 -18.13 -0.65
CA TYR A 247 15.20 -16.99 0.21
C TYR A 247 16.56 -16.35 -0.13
N ASP A 248 17.30 -16.89 -1.09
CA ASP A 248 18.44 -16.21 -1.73
C ASP A 248 17.90 -15.33 -2.88
N ASP A 249 18.07 -14.01 -2.79
CA ASP A 249 17.58 -13.07 -3.79
C ASP A 249 18.35 -13.11 -5.12
N LYS A 250 19.44 -13.90 -5.19
CA LYS A 250 20.16 -14.23 -6.43
C LYS A 250 19.53 -15.39 -7.19
N GLN A 251 18.67 -16.17 -6.53
CA GLN A 251 17.95 -17.29 -7.13
C GLN A 251 16.45 -17.22 -6.78
N PRO A 252 15.73 -16.16 -7.15
CA PRO A 252 14.31 -16.04 -6.82
C PRO A 252 13.44 -16.90 -7.77
N TRP A 253 12.13 -16.83 -7.57
CA TRP A 253 11.18 -17.20 -8.61
C TRP A 253 10.97 -16.04 -9.59
N PHE A 254 10.54 -16.37 -10.81
CA PHE A 254 10.17 -15.40 -11.83
C PHE A 254 8.75 -15.69 -12.32
N ILE A 255 8.01 -14.64 -12.65
CA ILE A 255 6.70 -14.79 -13.28
C ILE A 255 6.89 -14.90 -14.78
N GLU A 256 6.40 -15.99 -15.36
CA GLU A 256 6.31 -16.17 -16.80
C GLU A 256 4.82 -16.14 -17.19
N GLY A 257 4.32 -14.95 -17.52
CA GLY A 257 2.88 -14.65 -17.56
C GLY A 257 2.21 -14.85 -18.92
N ARG A 258 2.97 -15.24 -19.96
CA ARG A 258 2.43 -15.38 -21.31
C ARG A 258 1.64 -16.67 -21.47
N THR A 259 0.87 -16.74 -22.55
CA THR A 259 0.18 -17.97 -22.96
C THR A 259 1.18 -19.14 -23.01
N ASN A 260 0.79 -20.27 -22.42
CA ASN A 260 1.57 -21.51 -22.30
C ASN A 260 2.84 -21.43 -21.45
N GLN A 261 3.03 -20.36 -20.67
CA GLN A 261 4.08 -20.29 -19.64
C GLN A 261 3.54 -20.60 -18.24
N THR A 262 4.44 -20.71 -17.26
CA THR A 262 4.16 -21.16 -15.88
C THR A 262 3.01 -20.42 -15.20
N ALA A 263 2.95 -19.09 -15.33
CA ALA A 263 1.92 -18.21 -14.77
C ALA A 263 0.77 -17.90 -15.74
N GLY A 264 0.79 -18.50 -16.93
CA GLY A 264 -0.28 -18.39 -17.92
C GLY A 264 -1.58 -19.06 -17.46
N LYS A 265 -2.58 -19.04 -18.33
CA LYS A 265 -3.92 -19.56 -18.01
C LYS A 265 -3.91 -21.06 -17.72
N ARG A 266 -4.31 -21.45 -16.49
CA ARG A 266 -4.38 -22.88 -16.09
C ARG A 266 -5.77 -23.51 -16.25
N ALA A 267 -6.83 -22.75 -16.05
CA ALA A 267 -8.20 -23.24 -16.17
C ALA A 267 -9.15 -22.12 -16.60
N VAL A 268 -10.46 -22.41 -16.69
CA VAL A 268 -11.50 -21.45 -17.08
C VAL A 268 -11.44 -20.17 -16.24
N SER A 269 -11.08 -20.26 -14.95
CA SER A 269 -10.99 -19.13 -14.03
C SER A 269 -9.62 -18.95 -13.35
N LEU A 270 -8.67 -19.89 -13.49
CA LEU A 270 -7.39 -19.85 -12.76
C LEU A 270 -6.29 -19.15 -13.57
N TYR A 271 -6.41 -17.83 -13.69
CA TYR A 271 -5.46 -16.99 -14.41
C TYR A 271 -5.66 -15.50 -14.11
N SER A 272 -4.62 -14.70 -14.32
CA SER A 272 -4.73 -13.24 -14.24
C SER A 272 -5.34 -12.70 -15.52
N ALA A 273 -6.47 -11.98 -15.40
CA ALA A 273 -7.16 -11.39 -16.54
C ALA A 273 -6.40 -10.21 -17.17
N THR A 274 -5.50 -9.56 -16.43
CA THR A 274 -4.80 -8.34 -16.85
C THR A 274 -3.30 -8.56 -17.11
N GLY A 275 -2.77 -9.74 -16.75
CA GLY A 275 -1.34 -10.01 -16.76
C GLY A 275 -0.57 -9.44 -15.57
N TYR A 276 -1.27 -8.93 -14.55
CA TYR A 276 -0.71 -8.49 -13.27
C TYR A 276 -1.24 -9.31 -12.09
N TRP A 277 -0.50 -9.30 -10.98
CA TRP A 277 -0.87 -9.98 -9.73
C TRP A 277 -0.70 -9.06 -8.52
N SER A 278 -1.60 -9.13 -7.54
CA SER A 278 -1.50 -8.38 -6.28
C SER A 278 -0.48 -8.99 -5.30
N LYS A 279 0.80 -9.02 -5.67
CA LYS A 279 1.91 -9.58 -4.88
C LYS A 279 1.96 -9.04 -3.44
N LYS A 280 1.55 -7.78 -3.22
CA LYS A 280 1.41 -7.12 -1.92
C LYS A 280 0.73 -7.98 -0.85
N LEU A 281 -0.30 -8.73 -1.25
CA LEU A 281 -1.20 -9.44 -0.34
C LEU A 281 -0.73 -10.86 -0.02
N VAL A 282 0.33 -11.33 -0.68
CA VAL A 282 0.82 -12.69 -0.48
C VAL A 282 1.91 -12.65 0.57
N ASN A 283 1.86 -13.47 1.61
CA ASN A 283 2.99 -13.63 2.51
C ASN A 283 4.14 -14.38 1.79
N PHE A 284 5.36 -13.88 1.93
CA PHE A 284 6.53 -14.44 1.24
C PHE A 284 6.90 -15.86 1.70
N GLN A 285 6.35 -16.35 2.81
CA GLN A 285 6.61 -17.69 3.34
C GLN A 285 5.56 -18.73 2.90
N ASN A 286 4.54 -18.33 2.14
CA ASN A 286 3.59 -19.30 1.58
C ASN A 286 4.30 -20.30 0.66
N ILE A 287 3.75 -21.51 0.52
CA ILE A 287 4.35 -22.57 -0.29
C ILE A 287 3.31 -23.16 -1.25
N ILE A 288 3.66 -23.25 -2.53
CA ILE A 288 2.91 -24.04 -3.51
C ILE A 288 3.38 -25.50 -3.39
N GLU A 289 2.56 -26.36 -2.82
CA GLU A 289 2.92 -27.76 -2.57
C GLU A 289 2.78 -28.65 -3.82
N ALA A 290 3.43 -29.82 -3.79
CA ALA A 290 3.40 -30.83 -4.84
C ALA A 290 2.13 -31.69 -4.73
N GLY A 291 1.85 -32.42 -5.81
CA GLY A 291 0.72 -33.36 -5.89
C GLY A 291 -0.45 -32.81 -6.71
N ASP A 292 -1.25 -33.73 -7.24
CA ASP A 292 -2.43 -33.40 -8.05
C ASP A 292 -3.50 -32.74 -7.20
N GLY A 293 -3.88 -31.51 -7.55
CA GLY A 293 -4.73 -30.68 -6.69
C GLY A 293 -4.05 -30.27 -5.38
N GLY A 294 -2.72 -30.31 -5.33
CA GLY A 294 -1.91 -30.05 -4.15
C GLY A 294 -2.26 -28.73 -3.45
N PRO A 295 -2.10 -28.65 -2.12
CA PRO A 295 -2.52 -27.49 -1.35
C PRO A 295 -1.63 -26.28 -1.62
N TYR A 296 -2.12 -25.12 -1.21
CA TYR A 296 -1.32 -23.91 -1.10
C TYR A 296 -1.20 -23.60 0.39
N THR A 297 -0.02 -23.81 0.96
CA THR A 297 0.24 -23.52 2.38
C THR A 297 0.26 -22.00 2.55
N ILE A 298 -0.66 -21.49 3.36
CA ILE A 298 -0.80 -20.06 3.60
C ILE A 298 -0.38 -19.76 5.04
N LYS A 299 0.53 -18.80 5.22
CA LYS A 299 0.78 -18.15 6.51
C LYS A 299 -0.27 -17.05 6.68
N PRO A 300 -1.32 -17.26 7.49
CA PRO A 300 -2.39 -16.29 7.61
C PRO A 300 -1.95 -15.09 8.45
N TYR A 301 -2.45 -13.92 8.11
CA TYR A 301 -2.31 -12.69 8.90
C TYR A 301 -3.68 -12.03 9.06
N PRO A 302 -3.96 -11.38 10.21
CA PRO A 302 -5.18 -10.61 10.39
C PRO A 302 -5.16 -9.39 9.48
N TRP A 303 -6.29 -9.01 8.91
CA TRP A 303 -6.34 -7.90 7.96
C TRP A 303 -5.93 -6.59 8.65
N PRO A 304 -4.90 -5.87 8.15
CA PRO A 304 -4.46 -4.62 8.75
C PRO A 304 -5.44 -3.50 8.32
N VAL A 305 -6.36 -3.15 9.21
CA VAL A 305 -7.39 -2.13 8.98
C VAL A 305 -6.77 -0.74 8.95
N ILE A 306 -5.83 -0.47 9.86
CA ILE A 306 -5.11 0.81 9.94
C ILE A 306 -3.62 0.53 10.11
N ARG A 307 -2.78 1.23 9.34
CA ARG A 307 -1.32 1.19 9.45
C ARG A 307 -0.75 2.59 9.63
N LEU A 308 0.38 2.72 10.31
CA LEU A 308 0.98 4.01 10.63
C LEU A 308 1.29 4.87 9.40
N ALA A 309 1.71 4.25 8.29
CA ALA A 309 1.95 4.96 7.04
C ALA A 309 0.69 5.71 6.54
N GLU A 310 -0.49 5.16 6.77
CA GLU A 310 -1.76 5.81 6.43
C GLU A 310 -2.00 7.03 7.32
N VAL A 311 -1.77 6.91 8.63
CA VAL A 311 -1.95 8.02 9.58
C VAL A 311 -1.02 9.19 9.25
N TYR A 312 0.22 8.91 8.83
CA TYR A 312 1.14 9.94 8.32
C TYR A 312 0.61 10.67 7.09
N LEU A 313 0.05 9.92 6.14
CA LEU A 313 -0.47 10.49 4.90
C LEU A 313 -1.78 11.26 5.13
N LEU A 314 -2.65 10.79 6.04
CA LEU A 314 -3.85 11.51 6.46
C LEU A 314 -3.49 12.86 7.10
N TYR A 315 -2.46 12.91 7.96
CA TYR A 315 -2.00 14.17 8.53
C TYR A 315 -1.40 15.10 7.48
N ALA A 316 -0.55 14.57 6.59
CA ALA A 316 0.04 15.35 5.52
C ALA A 316 -1.02 15.97 4.58
N GLU A 317 -2.03 15.20 4.19
CA GLU A 317 -3.15 15.66 3.38
C GLU A 317 -3.95 16.76 4.12
N ALA A 318 -4.38 16.48 5.36
CA ALA A 318 -5.19 17.42 6.10
C ALA A 318 -4.45 18.74 6.43
N LEU A 319 -3.15 18.66 6.72
CA LEU A 319 -2.32 19.83 6.95
C LEU A 319 -2.12 20.63 5.66
N ASN A 320 -1.91 19.97 4.52
CA ASN A 320 -1.80 20.63 3.23
C ASN A 320 -3.10 21.35 2.82
N GLU A 321 -4.25 20.72 3.02
CA GLU A 321 -5.56 21.30 2.67
C GLU A 321 -5.98 22.43 3.63
N SER A 322 -5.53 22.41 4.89
CA SER A 322 -5.84 23.47 5.86
C SER A 322 -4.87 24.66 5.82
N ALA A 323 -3.57 24.42 5.67
CA ALA A 323 -2.51 25.42 5.83
C ALA A 323 -1.57 25.55 4.61
N GLY A 324 -1.73 24.68 3.61
CA GLY A 324 -0.87 24.64 2.43
C GLY A 324 0.41 23.80 2.62
N PRO A 325 1.21 23.67 1.55
CA PRO A 325 2.48 22.97 1.60
C PRO A 325 3.46 23.58 2.59
N SER A 326 4.13 22.73 3.37
CA SER A 326 5.10 23.16 4.37
C SER A 326 6.16 22.08 4.62
N PRO A 327 7.31 22.42 5.24
CA PRO A 327 8.30 21.43 5.65
C PRO A 327 7.73 20.32 6.53
N GLU A 328 6.71 20.61 7.34
CA GLU A 328 6.04 19.62 8.16
C GLU A 328 5.25 18.63 7.30
N VAL A 329 4.46 19.10 6.33
CA VAL A 329 3.77 18.22 5.37
C VAL A 329 4.77 17.29 4.67
N TYR A 330 5.88 17.85 4.18
CA TYR A 330 6.90 17.07 3.48
C TYR A 330 7.55 16.03 4.40
N THR A 331 7.78 16.34 5.67
CA THR A 331 8.39 15.42 6.64
C THR A 331 7.62 14.10 6.71
N TRP A 332 6.29 14.14 6.86
CA TRP A 332 5.47 12.94 7.00
C TRP A 332 5.41 12.10 5.72
N ILE A 333 5.32 12.76 4.56
CA ILE A 333 5.39 12.09 3.25
C ILE A 333 6.79 11.46 3.08
N ASN A 334 7.84 12.20 3.42
CA ASN A 334 9.23 11.79 3.26
C ASN A 334 9.60 10.58 4.12
N LEU A 335 9.00 10.41 5.30
CA LEU A 335 9.17 9.18 6.09
C LEU A 335 8.68 7.93 5.33
N VAL A 336 7.52 8.03 4.66
CA VAL A 336 6.97 6.93 3.85
C VAL A 336 7.81 6.69 2.59
N ARG A 337 8.27 7.77 1.94
CA ARG A 337 9.15 7.72 0.75
C ARG A 337 10.50 7.09 1.08
N ALA A 338 11.12 7.49 2.19
CA ALA A 338 12.40 6.96 2.65
C ALA A 338 12.32 5.45 2.92
N ARG A 339 11.23 4.96 3.55
CA ARG A 339 11.01 3.51 3.70
C ARG A 339 10.96 2.79 2.37
N ALA A 340 10.41 3.42 1.33
CA ALA A 340 10.36 2.87 -0.04
C ALA A 340 11.67 3.03 -0.84
N GLY A 341 12.71 3.63 -0.25
CA GLY A 341 13.98 3.90 -0.92
C GLY A 341 13.90 5.02 -1.96
N LEU A 342 12.96 5.96 -1.79
CA LEU A 342 12.85 7.16 -2.62
C LEU A 342 13.48 8.36 -1.93
N GLU A 343 14.01 9.27 -2.74
CA GLU A 343 14.41 10.61 -2.32
C GLU A 343 13.20 11.42 -1.83
N SER A 344 13.49 12.56 -1.17
CA SER A 344 12.46 13.46 -0.66
C SER A 344 11.54 13.98 -1.77
N VAL A 345 10.32 14.41 -1.43
CA VAL A 345 9.40 15.06 -2.38
C VAL A 345 10.11 16.22 -3.06
N GLU A 346 10.73 17.10 -2.28
CA GLU A 346 11.40 18.30 -2.77
C GLU A 346 12.48 17.95 -3.79
N ARG A 347 13.35 16.98 -3.48
CA ARG A 347 14.42 16.57 -4.39
C ARG A 347 13.88 15.90 -5.65
N SER A 348 13.03 14.88 -5.49
CA SER A 348 12.49 14.11 -6.60
C SER A 348 11.77 15.02 -7.62
N TRP A 349 10.94 15.94 -7.13
CA TRP A 349 10.19 16.84 -8.00
C TRP A 349 11.09 17.90 -8.64
N SER A 350 11.97 18.57 -7.88
CA SER A 350 12.83 19.62 -8.43
C SER A 350 13.87 19.08 -9.44
N GLU A 351 14.36 17.85 -9.26
CA GLU A 351 15.36 17.25 -10.15
C GLU A 351 14.73 16.57 -11.39
N HIS A 352 13.61 15.86 -11.23
CA HIS A 352 13.11 14.92 -12.25
C HIS A 352 11.75 15.26 -12.84
N SER A 353 10.93 16.12 -12.21
CA SER A 353 9.60 16.44 -12.73
C SER A 353 9.64 17.44 -13.88
N ARG A 354 8.72 17.31 -14.84
CA ARG A 354 8.41 18.30 -15.87
C ARG A 354 7.91 19.60 -15.24
N ILE A 355 7.14 19.51 -14.16
CA ILE A 355 6.65 20.64 -13.39
C ILE A 355 7.32 20.61 -12.01
N LYS A 356 8.54 21.15 -11.96
CA LYS A 356 9.44 21.07 -10.80
C LYS A 356 8.84 21.59 -9.50
N ASP A 357 8.01 22.62 -9.59
CA ASP A 357 7.50 23.36 -8.43
C ASP A 357 6.05 22.95 -8.07
N LYS A 358 5.51 21.89 -8.68
CA LYS A 358 4.11 21.46 -8.47
C LYS A 358 3.80 21.21 -6.99
N TYR A 359 4.76 20.61 -6.28
CA TYR A 359 4.66 20.29 -4.85
C TYR A 359 4.64 21.53 -3.91
N LEU A 360 4.87 22.74 -4.44
CA LEU A 360 4.78 23.99 -3.70
C LEU A 360 3.36 24.57 -3.65
N THR A 361 2.39 23.91 -4.29
CA THR A 361 0.98 24.33 -4.28
C THR A 361 0.10 23.28 -3.60
N THR A 362 -0.97 23.71 -2.93
CA THR A 362 -1.91 22.81 -2.26
C THR A 362 -2.45 21.73 -3.22
N SER A 363 -2.93 22.15 -4.39
CA SER A 363 -3.47 21.24 -5.41
C SER A 363 -2.43 20.35 -6.07
N GLY A 364 -1.17 20.79 -6.15
CA GLY A 364 -0.10 20.02 -6.77
C GLY A 364 0.54 18.99 -5.84
N LEU A 365 0.44 19.20 -4.52
CA LEU A 365 0.87 18.23 -3.50
C LEU A 365 -0.22 17.20 -3.15
N ARG A 366 -1.45 17.47 -3.57
CA ARG A 366 -2.62 16.62 -3.37
C ARG A 366 -2.54 15.30 -4.12
#